data_AF-A0A433DVW9-F1
#
_entry.id   AF-A0A433DVW9-F1
#
_cell.length_a   1.000
_cell.length_b   1.000
_cell.length_c   1.000
_cell.angle_alpha   90.00
_cell.angle_beta   90.00
_cell.angle_gamma   90.00
#
_symmetry.space_group_name_H-M   'P 1'
#
loop_
_entity.id
_entity.type
_entity.pdbx_description
1 polymer ?
#
loop_
_entity_poly.entity_id
_entity_poly.type
_entity_poly.pdbx_seq_one_letter_code
_entity_poly.pdbx_strand_id
1 'polypeptide(L)'
;MSRSRQAALLARHLAEVTDIEVGLYHHTGARWIAMWADGPLEEEMRTHLDTALAGQRYVAMRDRTIDCHRSTSNRAWAARAIASRREGTLGTAIVEGAAHRRSLGVGMPRPGVHGPTHTHEYYALLRHVDDLCRGTAYPERASAPEDEPLIGQLLEAGSRDRANTGMPTVTEYEMASALLAAEQARAADCPPKLGIIRAQEENR
;
A
#
# COMPACT_ATOMS: atom_id res chain seq x y z
N MET A 1 21.61 18.35 24.25
CA MET A 1 20.69 17.20 24.05
C MET A 1 21.21 16.37 22.89
N SER A 2 21.23 15.03 22.97
CA SER A 2 21.77 14.21 21.88
C SER A 2 20.86 14.22 20.64
N ARG A 3 21.46 13.99 19.46
CA ARG A 3 20.77 13.93 18.16
C ARG A 3 19.60 12.93 18.17
N SER A 4 19.84 11.70 18.63
CA SER A 4 18.80 10.66 18.67
C SER A 4 17.64 11.04 19.60
N ARG A 5 17.92 11.76 20.70
CA ARG A 5 16.87 12.25 21.59
C ARG A 5 16.07 13.38 20.94
N GLN A 6 16.71 14.30 20.20
CA GLN A 6 15.98 15.31 19.43
C GLN A 6 15.16 14.69 18.30
N ALA A 7 15.66 13.67 17.62
CA ALA A 7 14.91 12.92 16.61
C ALA A 7 13.64 12.28 17.19
N ALA A 8 13.73 11.62 18.35
CA ALA A 8 12.57 11.05 19.03
C ALA A 8 11.55 12.12 19.47
N LEU A 9 12.01 13.28 19.96
CA LEU A 9 11.13 14.38 20.34
C LEU A 9 10.47 15.05 19.12
N LEU A 10 11.21 15.18 18.01
CA LEU A 10 10.68 15.69 16.75
C LEU A 10 9.63 14.74 16.17
N ALA A 11 9.91 13.44 16.15
CA ALA A 11 8.96 12.41 15.73
C ALA A 11 7.65 12.49 16.54
N ARG A 12 7.77 12.59 17.88
CA ARG A 12 6.60 12.75 18.75
C ARG A 12 5.84 14.04 18.49
N HIS A 13 6.54 15.15 18.29
CA HIS A 13 5.91 16.43 17.96
C HIS A 13 5.12 16.34 16.64
N LEU A 14 5.71 15.73 15.61
CA LEU A 14 5.03 15.52 14.33
C LEU A 14 3.78 14.67 14.52
N ALA A 15 3.90 13.57 15.27
CA ALA A 15 2.75 12.73 15.59
C ALA A 15 1.65 13.47 16.38
N GLU A 16 2.02 14.32 17.33
CA GLU A 16 1.08 15.14 18.11
C GLU A 16 0.31 16.14 17.24
N VAL A 17 0.94 16.73 16.21
CA VAL A 17 0.28 17.75 15.36
C VAL A 17 -0.51 17.16 14.21
N THR A 18 -0.18 15.94 13.76
CA THR A 18 -0.87 15.30 12.64
C THR A 18 -1.79 14.15 13.04
N ASP A 19 -1.72 13.68 14.28
CA ASP A 19 -2.40 12.47 14.76
C ASP A 19 -2.05 11.23 13.90
N ILE A 20 -0.77 11.14 13.49
CA ILE A 20 -0.22 10.06 12.67
C ILE A 20 1.04 9.55 13.35
N GLU A 21 1.24 8.25 13.38
CA GLU A 21 2.51 7.71 13.88
C GLU A 21 3.67 8.12 12.95
N VAL A 22 4.68 8.76 13.53
CA VAL A 22 5.90 9.17 12.83
C VAL A 22 7.12 8.61 13.56
N GLY A 23 8.01 7.97 12.79
CA GLY A 23 9.31 7.49 13.26
C GLY A 23 10.45 8.20 12.54
N LEU A 24 11.50 8.61 13.27
CA LEU A 24 12.72 9.14 12.68
C LEU A 24 13.89 8.17 12.85
N TYR A 25 14.44 7.71 11.74
CA TYR A 25 15.48 6.70 11.68
C TYR A 25 16.76 7.28 11.10
N HIS A 26 17.89 6.96 11.75
CA HIS A 26 19.19 7.27 11.19
C HIS A 26 19.45 6.38 9.98
N HIS A 27 19.77 6.98 8.83
CA HIS A 27 20.17 6.24 7.64
C HIS A 27 21.69 6.16 7.55
N THR A 28 22.35 7.24 7.11
CA THR A 28 23.81 7.32 6.95
C THR A 28 24.31 8.75 7.11
N GLY A 29 25.42 8.97 7.82
CA GLY A 29 26.03 10.30 7.97
C GLY A 29 25.06 11.36 8.53
N ALA A 30 24.75 12.37 7.71
CA ALA A 30 23.78 13.42 8.03
C ALA A 30 22.34 13.10 7.57
N ARG A 31 22.13 11.96 6.90
CA ARG A 31 20.83 11.55 6.34
C ARG A 31 19.98 10.78 7.34
N TRP A 32 18.71 11.11 7.34
CA TRP A 32 17.67 10.54 8.18
C TRP A 32 16.43 10.24 7.35
N ILE A 33 15.61 9.32 7.83
CA ILE A 33 14.32 8.98 7.23
C ILE A 33 13.23 9.29 8.24
N ALA A 34 12.26 10.10 7.86
CA ALA A 34 11.00 10.25 8.57
C ALA A 34 9.96 9.31 7.93
N MET A 35 9.59 8.24 8.63
CA MET A 35 8.56 7.31 8.20
C MET A 35 7.23 7.69 8.83
N TRP A 36 6.20 7.83 8.02
CA TRP A 36 4.83 8.15 8.42
C TRP A 36 3.93 6.94 8.15
N ALA A 37 3.21 6.45 9.16
CA ALA A 37 2.41 5.23 9.02
C ALA A 37 1.26 5.40 7.99
N ASP A 38 0.44 6.43 8.15
CA ASP A 38 -0.67 6.77 7.25
C ASP A 38 -0.57 8.26 6.89
N GLY A 39 0.54 8.64 6.26
CA GLY A 39 0.93 10.04 6.09
C GLY A 39 0.16 10.80 4.99
N PRO A 40 0.16 12.14 5.05
CA PRO A 40 -0.33 13.02 3.99
C PRO A 40 0.63 13.00 2.77
N LEU A 41 0.41 13.82 1.74
CA LEU A 41 1.31 13.84 0.58
C LEU A 41 2.73 14.26 0.98
N GLU A 42 3.73 13.94 0.15
CA GLU A 42 5.14 14.22 0.45
C GLU A 42 5.39 15.70 0.74
N GLU A 43 4.78 16.59 -0.03
CA GLU A 43 4.85 18.04 0.15
C GLU A 43 4.25 18.49 1.49
N GLU A 44 3.15 17.86 1.93
CA GLU A 44 2.51 18.15 3.22
C GLU A 44 3.35 17.63 4.39
N MET A 45 3.88 16.40 4.29
CA MET A 45 4.83 15.86 5.27
C MET A 45 6.07 16.75 5.40
N ARG A 46 6.59 17.23 4.26
CA ARG A 46 7.72 18.17 4.20
C ARG A 46 7.37 19.48 4.91
N THR A 47 6.19 20.03 4.63
CA THR A 47 5.71 21.27 5.25
C THR A 47 5.61 21.14 6.78
N HIS A 48 5.07 20.02 7.29
CA HIS A 48 5.01 19.75 8.73
C HIS A 48 6.42 19.65 9.35
N LEU A 49 7.33 18.97 8.67
CA LEU A 49 8.71 18.84 9.12
C LEU A 49 9.44 20.19 9.16
N ASP A 50 9.34 20.98 8.09
CA ASP A 50 10.00 22.28 7.98
C ASP A 50 9.47 23.26 9.02
N THR A 51 8.14 23.26 9.24
CA THR A 51 7.50 24.04 10.31
C THR A 51 8.05 23.68 11.68
N ALA A 52 8.21 22.38 11.97
CA ALA A 52 8.77 21.93 13.24
C ALA A 52 10.25 22.32 13.41
N LEU A 53 11.04 22.30 12.32
CA LEU A 53 12.48 22.61 12.32
C LEU A 53 12.80 24.11 12.32
N ALA A 54 11.84 24.97 11.94
CA ALA A 54 12.00 26.43 11.95
C ALA A 54 12.30 26.99 13.35
N GLY A 55 11.77 26.35 14.40
CA GLY A 55 12.02 26.73 15.80
C GLY A 55 13.40 26.34 16.33
N GLN A 56 13.79 26.85 17.51
CA GLN A 56 15.09 26.56 18.14
C GLN A 56 15.15 25.20 18.89
N ARG A 57 14.10 24.39 18.85
CA ARG A 57 13.96 23.20 19.70
C ARG A 57 14.78 22.00 19.21
N TYR A 58 15.00 21.89 17.91
CA TYR A 58 15.61 20.72 17.25
C TYR A 58 16.89 21.05 16.48
N VAL A 59 17.76 21.88 17.07
CA VAL A 59 19.00 22.38 16.42
C VAL A 59 19.88 21.27 15.82
N ALA A 60 20.00 20.12 16.50
CA ALA A 60 20.83 19.01 16.02
C ALA A 60 20.23 18.26 14.81
N MET A 61 18.95 18.49 14.54
CA MET A 61 18.19 17.94 13.41
C MET A 61 18.05 18.94 12.26
N ARG A 62 18.18 20.25 12.52
CA ARG A 62 18.00 21.30 11.50
C ARG A 62 18.95 21.18 10.32
N ASP A 63 20.21 20.86 10.58
CA ASP A 63 21.24 20.74 9.53
C ASP A 63 21.30 19.32 8.94
N ARG A 64 20.21 18.56 8.99
CA ARG A 64 20.12 17.19 8.49
C ARG A 64 19.29 17.12 7.23
N THR A 65 19.69 16.23 6.33
CA THR A 65 18.84 15.82 5.22
C THR A 65 17.89 14.76 5.75
N ILE A 66 16.60 15.03 5.73
CA ILE A 66 15.57 14.11 6.23
C ILE A 66 14.66 13.77 5.07
N ASP A 67 14.65 12.52 4.63
CA ASP A 67 13.77 12.05 3.56
C ASP A 67 12.42 11.64 4.16
N CYS A 68 11.32 12.09 3.58
CA CYS A 68 9.97 11.77 4.05
C CYS A 68 9.44 10.57 3.27
N HIS A 69 9.06 9.52 3.99
CA HIS A 69 8.49 8.31 3.42
C HIS A 69 7.16 8.00 4.10
N ARG A 70 6.23 7.48 3.31
CA ARG A 70 5.00 6.87 3.82
C ARG A 70 5.13 5.37 3.82
N SER A 71 4.58 4.74 4.84
CA SER A 71 4.35 3.31 4.80
C SER A 71 3.27 3.02 3.76
N THR A 72 3.56 2.09 2.85
CA THR A 72 2.57 1.50 1.95
C THR A 72 2.26 0.11 2.48
N SER A 73 1.39 0.04 3.48
CA SER A 73 0.97 -1.24 4.06
C SER A 73 0.00 -1.98 3.15
N ASN A 74 -0.22 -3.27 3.42
CA ASN A 74 -1.29 -4.03 2.78
C ASN A 74 -2.67 -3.38 2.97
N ARG A 75 -2.88 -2.66 4.08
CA ARG A 75 -4.13 -1.91 4.31
C ARG A 75 -4.25 -0.72 3.37
N ALA A 76 -3.17 0.04 3.17
CA ALA A 76 -3.14 1.10 2.16
C ALA A 76 -3.53 0.56 0.78
N TRP A 77 -2.90 -0.55 0.38
CA TRP A 77 -3.21 -1.21 -0.89
C TRP A 77 -4.71 -1.56 -0.99
N ALA A 78 -5.23 -2.26 0.02
CA ALA A 78 -6.64 -2.68 0.04
C ALA A 78 -7.60 -1.48 -0.01
N ALA A 79 -7.35 -0.43 0.79
CA ALA A 79 -8.18 0.77 0.82
C ALA A 79 -8.23 1.49 -0.53
N ARG A 80 -7.07 1.65 -1.20
CA ARG A 80 -7.02 2.29 -2.52
C ARG A 80 -7.66 1.44 -3.62
N ALA A 81 -7.47 0.12 -3.56
CA ALA A 81 -8.08 -0.81 -4.50
C ALA A 81 -9.62 -0.81 -4.41
N ILE A 82 -10.18 -0.84 -3.19
CA ILE A 82 -11.63 -0.78 -2.97
C ILE A 82 -12.19 0.59 -3.39
N ALA A 83 -11.53 1.69 -3.07
CA ALA A 83 -11.95 3.01 -3.51
C ALA A 83 -12.02 3.11 -5.05
N SER A 84 -10.97 2.67 -5.75
CA SER A 84 -10.93 2.64 -7.21
C SER A 84 -12.03 1.73 -7.82
N ARG A 85 -12.33 0.62 -7.16
CA ARG A 85 -13.43 -0.27 -7.54
C ARG A 85 -14.79 0.40 -7.40
N ARG A 86 -15.05 1.07 -6.28
CA ARG A 86 -16.30 1.81 -6.01
C ARG A 86 -16.49 2.95 -7.00
N GLU A 87 -15.42 3.65 -7.33
CA GLU A 87 -15.41 4.76 -8.31
C GLU A 87 -15.48 4.29 -9.77
N GLY A 88 -15.43 2.97 -10.02
CA GLY A 88 -15.52 2.39 -11.36
C GLY A 88 -14.28 2.58 -12.23
N THR A 89 -13.16 3.03 -11.66
CA THR A 89 -11.90 3.29 -12.38
C THR A 89 -11.05 2.03 -12.53
N LEU A 90 -11.23 1.06 -11.64
CA LEU A 90 -10.39 -0.14 -11.55
C LEU A 90 -10.40 -0.98 -12.83
N GLY A 91 -11.59 -1.32 -13.35
CA GLY A 91 -11.73 -2.19 -14.53
C GLY A 91 -11.07 -1.60 -15.78
N THR A 92 -11.28 -0.31 -16.03
CA THR A 92 -10.65 0.42 -17.15
C THR A 92 -9.12 0.42 -17.01
N ALA A 93 -8.60 0.73 -15.82
CA ALA A 93 -7.16 0.75 -15.57
C ALA A 93 -6.49 -0.62 -15.79
N ILE A 94 -7.18 -1.71 -15.42
CA ILE A 94 -6.73 -3.09 -15.69
C ILE A 94 -6.61 -3.34 -17.20
N VAL A 95 -7.66 -3.01 -17.97
CA VAL A 95 -7.71 -3.27 -19.42
C VAL A 95 -6.65 -2.44 -20.15
N GLU A 96 -6.56 -1.13 -19.87
CA GLU A 96 -5.60 -0.23 -20.50
C GLU A 96 -4.17 -0.59 -20.13
N GLY A 97 -3.90 -0.87 -18.86
CA GLY A 97 -2.58 -1.28 -18.40
C GLY A 97 -2.14 -2.61 -19.02
N ALA A 98 -3.07 -3.57 -19.17
CA ALA A 98 -2.78 -4.84 -19.81
C ALA A 98 -2.47 -4.66 -21.30
N ALA A 99 -3.27 -3.86 -22.02
CA ALA A 99 -3.03 -3.53 -23.43
C ALA A 99 -1.67 -2.82 -23.63
N HIS A 100 -1.32 -1.88 -22.76
CA HIS A 100 -0.03 -1.21 -22.78
C HIS A 100 1.15 -2.17 -22.55
N ARG A 101 1.03 -3.11 -21.61
CA ARG A 101 2.08 -4.13 -21.41
C ARG A 101 2.24 -5.03 -22.63
N ARG A 102 1.14 -5.38 -23.31
CA ARG A 102 1.17 -6.15 -24.56
C ARG A 102 1.85 -5.36 -25.68
N SER A 103 1.56 -4.07 -25.84
CA SER A 103 2.17 -3.24 -26.90
C SER A 103 3.68 -3.04 -26.73
N LEU A 104 4.16 -3.07 -25.49
CA LEU A 104 5.60 -3.06 -25.16
C LEU A 104 6.29 -4.41 -25.38
N GLY A 105 5.57 -5.47 -25.76
CA GLY A 105 6.13 -6.81 -25.96
C GLY A 105 6.66 -7.45 -24.67
N VAL A 106 6.18 -7.01 -23.50
CA VAL A 106 6.61 -7.55 -22.21
C VAL A 106 6.14 -9.00 -22.11
N GLY A 107 7.08 -9.95 -22.19
CA GLY A 107 6.77 -11.37 -22.06
C GLY A 107 6.18 -11.71 -20.69
N MET A 108 5.25 -12.66 -20.66
CA MET A 108 4.73 -13.21 -19.42
C MET A 108 5.77 -14.11 -18.74
N PRO A 109 5.85 -14.13 -17.39
CA PRO A 109 6.68 -15.11 -16.70
C PRO A 109 6.28 -16.52 -17.15
N ARG A 110 7.27 -17.41 -17.30
CA ARG A 110 7.01 -18.77 -17.80
C ARG A 110 6.00 -19.49 -16.88
N PRO A 111 4.93 -20.10 -17.43
CA PRO A 111 4.01 -20.94 -16.65
C PRO A 111 4.81 -22.04 -15.95
N GLY A 112 4.68 -22.14 -14.62
CA GLY A 112 5.35 -23.14 -13.79
C GLY A 112 6.24 -22.59 -12.68
N VAL A 113 6.77 -21.36 -12.81
CA VAL A 113 7.60 -20.74 -11.75
C VAL A 113 6.77 -19.86 -10.81
N HIS A 114 5.71 -19.23 -11.33
CA HIS A 114 4.93 -18.23 -10.59
C HIS A 114 3.42 -18.50 -10.55
N GLY A 115 2.94 -19.62 -11.10
CA GLY A 115 1.51 -20.00 -11.08
C GLY A 115 0.61 -19.22 -12.07
N PRO A 116 -0.67 -19.65 -12.21
CA PRO A 116 -1.58 -19.20 -13.28
C PRO A 116 -2.14 -17.78 -13.12
N THR A 117 -1.89 -17.11 -11.98
CA THR A 117 -2.45 -15.79 -11.64
C THR A 117 -1.67 -14.61 -12.20
N HIS A 118 -0.46 -14.83 -12.72
CA HIS A 118 0.38 -13.76 -13.27
C HIS A 118 -0.02 -13.49 -14.72
N THR A 119 -1.08 -12.69 -14.93
CA THR A 119 -1.55 -12.18 -16.24
C THR A 119 -1.12 -10.73 -16.46
N HIS A 120 -1.30 -10.18 -17.67
CA HIS A 120 -1.05 -8.76 -17.91
C HIS A 120 -1.97 -7.87 -17.07
N GLU A 121 -3.21 -8.30 -16.90
CA GLU A 121 -4.26 -7.68 -16.09
C GLU A 121 -3.87 -7.64 -14.61
N TYR A 122 -3.29 -8.73 -14.10
CA TYR A 122 -2.78 -8.80 -12.74
C TYR A 122 -1.68 -7.75 -12.47
N TYR A 123 -0.70 -7.64 -13.37
CA TYR A 123 0.35 -6.64 -13.22
C TYR A 123 -0.16 -5.21 -13.44
N ALA A 124 -1.16 -5.02 -14.29
CA ALA A 124 -1.83 -3.74 -14.46
C ALA A 124 -2.55 -3.30 -13.18
N LEU A 125 -3.27 -4.23 -12.53
CA LEU A 125 -3.91 -4.01 -11.24
C LEU A 125 -2.91 -3.60 -10.15
N LEU A 126 -1.83 -4.37 -9.98
CA LEU A 126 -0.81 -4.08 -8.96
C LEU A 126 -0.19 -2.69 -9.16
N ARG A 127 0.19 -2.36 -10.40
CA ARG A 127 0.77 -1.05 -10.72
C ARG A 127 -0.21 0.08 -10.45
N HIS A 128 -1.45 -0.06 -10.90
CA HIS A 128 -2.48 0.95 -10.70
C HIS A 128 -2.69 1.28 -9.22
N VAL A 129 -2.77 0.26 -8.37
CA VAL A 129 -2.97 0.48 -6.92
C VAL A 129 -1.72 1.06 -6.26
N ASP A 130 -0.51 0.66 -6.64
CA ASP A 130 0.74 1.29 -6.16
C ASP A 130 0.78 2.78 -6.53
N ASP A 131 0.42 3.12 -7.77
CA ASP A 131 0.33 4.51 -8.22
C ASP A 131 -0.71 5.31 -7.40
N LEU A 132 -1.86 4.71 -7.07
CA LEU A 132 -2.85 5.32 -6.17
C LEU A 132 -2.28 5.53 -4.77
N CYS A 133 -1.64 4.52 -4.16
CA CYS A 133 -1.03 4.64 -2.84
C CYS A 133 0.00 5.77 -2.77
N ARG A 134 0.77 5.97 -3.84
CA ARG A 134 1.73 7.08 -3.96
C ARG A 134 1.04 8.43 -4.18
N GLY A 135 -0.05 8.46 -4.93
CA GLY A 135 -0.75 9.69 -5.31
C GLY A 135 -1.75 10.23 -4.28
N THR A 136 -2.17 9.44 -3.29
CA THR A 136 -3.21 9.85 -2.33
C THR A 136 -2.68 10.17 -0.95
N ALA A 137 -3.26 11.16 -0.28
CA ALA A 137 -3.07 11.38 1.15
C ALA A 137 -3.82 10.32 1.97
N TYR A 138 -3.25 9.92 3.11
CA TYR A 138 -3.87 8.96 4.06
C TYR A 138 -4.30 7.63 3.40
N PRO A 139 -3.39 6.93 2.72
CA PRO A 139 -3.74 5.79 1.90
C PRO A 139 -4.33 4.62 2.70
N GLU A 140 -4.06 4.49 4.00
CA GLU A 140 -4.57 3.40 4.87
C GLU A 140 -6.00 3.61 5.35
N ARG A 141 -6.53 4.84 5.27
CA ARG A 141 -7.93 5.12 5.60
C ARG A 141 -8.83 4.74 4.45
N ALA A 142 -10.04 4.27 4.75
CA ALA A 142 -11.07 4.17 3.73
C ALA A 142 -11.42 5.56 3.18
N SER A 143 -11.52 5.69 1.85
CA SER A 143 -12.01 6.94 1.25
C SER A 143 -13.47 7.22 1.61
N ALA A 144 -14.24 6.17 1.89
CA ALA A 144 -15.60 6.24 2.38
C ALA A 144 -15.80 5.20 3.51
N PRO A 145 -16.47 5.54 4.63
CA PRO A 145 -16.63 4.60 5.76
C PRO A 145 -17.26 3.26 5.38
N GLU A 146 -18.13 3.25 4.38
CA GLU A 146 -18.76 2.04 3.82
C GLU A 146 -17.78 1.06 3.14
N ASP A 147 -16.56 1.49 2.82
CA ASP A 147 -15.54 0.64 2.20
C ASP A 147 -14.84 -0.26 3.24
N GLU A 148 -14.90 0.05 4.53
CA GLU A 148 -14.19 -0.70 5.60
C GLU A 148 -14.48 -2.21 5.62
N PRO A 149 -15.74 -2.69 5.49
CA PRO A 149 -16.01 -4.12 5.42
C PRO A 149 -15.36 -4.79 4.21
N LEU A 150 -15.30 -4.11 3.07
CA LEU A 150 -14.70 -4.64 1.84
C LEU A 150 -13.17 -4.64 1.93
N ILE A 151 -12.58 -3.63 2.58
CA ILE A 151 -11.15 -3.58 2.90
C ILE A 151 -10.78 -4.76 3.80
N GLY A 152 -11.58 -5.02 4.84
CA GLY A 152 -11.41 -6.18 5.72
C GLY A 152 -11.46 -7.50 4.96
N GLN A 153 -12.48 -7.71 4.12
CA GLN A 153 -12.60 -8.92 3.29
C GLN A 153 -11.41 -9.11 2.34
N LEU A 154 -10.90 -8.02 1.77
CA LEU A 154 -9.76 -8.08 0.85
C LEU A 154 -8.46 -8.45 1.60
N LEU A 155 -8.23 -7.88 2.79
CA LEU A 155 -7.12 -8.25 3.66
C LEU A 155 -7.19 -9.71 4.11
N GLU A 156 -8.38 -10.19 4.45
CA GLU A 156 -8.63 -11.59 4.80
C GLU A 156 -8.36 -12.52 3.60
N ALA A 157 -8.83 -12.17 2.40
CA ALA A 157 -8.56 -12.92 1.18
C ALA A 157 -7.07 -12.94 0.83
N GLY A 158 -6.33 -11.90 1.20
CA GLY A 158 -4.88 -11.80 1.04
C GLY A 158 -4.07 -12.58 2.08
N SER A 159 -4.71 -13.10 3.13
CA SER A 159 -4.06 -13.82 4.22
C SER A 159 -3.87 -15.29 3.86
N ARG A 160 -2.63 -15.78 3.99
CA ARG A 160 -2.33 -17.22 3.96
C ARG A 160 -1.73 -17.67 5.29
N ASP A 161 -2.22 -18.80 5.81
CA ASP A 161 -1.52 -19.52 6.86
C ASP A 161 -0.25 -20.14 6.28
N ARG A 162 0.91 -19.69 6.76
CA ARG A 162 2.16 -20.43 6.54
C ARG A 162 2.15 -21.66 7.43
N ALA A 163 2.00 -22.83 6.82
CA ALA A 163 2.06 -24.15 7.49
C ALA A 163 3.30 -24.34 8.40
N ASN A 164 4.37 -23.56 8.21
CA ASN A 164 5.63 -23.72 8.95
C ASN A 164 6.02 -22.55 9.89
N THR A 165 5.25 -21.46 9.97
CA THR A 165 5.60 -20.31 10.86
C THR A 165 4.46 -19.79 11.72
N GLY A 166 3.22 -20.29 11.55
CA GLY A 166 2.08 -19.94 12.42
C GLY A 166 1.64 -18.47 12.40
N MET A 167 2.23 -17.64 11.55
CA MET A 167 1.90 -16.23 11.39
C MET A 167 1.29 -16.03 9.99
N PRO A 168 0.03 -15.57 9.89
CA PRO A 168 -0.57 -15.23 8.62
C PRO A 168 0.18 -14.05 8.00
N THR A 169 0.63 -14.20 6.75
CA THR A 169 1.22 -13.09 5.99
C THR A 169 0.21 -12.63 4.94
N VAL A 170 -0.24 -11.39 5.06
CA VAL A 170 -1.04 -10.73 4.01
C VAL A 170 -0.10 -10.29 2.90
N THR A 171 -0.46 -10.55 1.64
CA THR A 171 0.31 -10.05 0.49
C THR A 171 -0.59 -9.38 -0.54
N GLU A 172 -0.10 -8.30 -1.14
CA GLU A 172 -0.77 -7.60 -2.25
C GLU A 172 -1.06 -8.54 -3.44
N TYR A 173 -0.22 -9.55 -3.65
CA TYR A 173 -0.37 -10.55 -4.70
C TYR A 173 -1.64 -11.39 -4.56
N GLU A 174 -1.93 -11.87 -3.34
CA GLU A 174 -3.14 -12.64 -3.07
C GLU A 174 -4.39 -11.74 -3.10
N MET A 175 -4.29 -10.52 -2.57
CA MET A 175 -5.36 -9.52 -2.67
C MET A 175 -5.68 -9.18 -4.13
N ALA A 176 -4.67 -8.96 -4.95
CA ALA A 176 -4.82 -8.67 -6.37
C ALA A 176 -5.48 -9.83 -7.13
N SER A 177 -5.12 -11.08 -6.79
CA SER A 177 -5.75 -12.26 -7.38
C SER A 177 -7.24 -12.35 -7.04
N ALA A 178 -7.60 -12.16 -5.76
CA ALA A 178 -8.98 -12.18 -5.30
C ALA A 178 -9.81 -11.04 -5.92
N LEU A 179 -9.23 -9.83 -6.00
CA LEU A 179 -9.89 -8.66 -6.57
C LEU A 179 -10.09 -8.79 -8.08
N LEU A 180 -9.09 -9.28 -8.82
CA LEU A 180 -9.20 -9.50 -10.25
C LEU A 180 -10.29 -10.52 -10.59
N ALA A 181 -10.37 -11.61 -9.83
CA ALA A 181 -11.45 -12.60 -9.99
C ALA A 181 -12.84 -12.00 -9.74
N ALA A 182 -12.97 -11.12 -8.74
CA ALA A 182 -14.22 -10.43 -8.45
C ALA A 182 -14.65 -9.44 -9.54
N GLU A 183 -13.69 -8.75 -10.18
CA GLU A 183 -13.97 -7.86 -11.31
C GLU A 183 -14.39 -8.65 -12.56
N GLN A 184 -13.77 -9.80 -12.81
CA GLN A 184 -14.16 -10.68 -13.92
C GLN A 184 -15.55 -11.28 -13.73
N ALA A 185 -15.91 -11.68 -12.51
CA ALA A 185 -17.25 -12.19 -12.21
C ALA A 185 -18.35 -11.12 -12.40
N ARG A 186 -18.04 -9.86 -12.08
CA ARG A 186 -18.96 -8.72 -12.28
C ARG A 186 -19.20 -8.44 -13.76
N ALA A 187 -18.20 -8.62 -14.62
CA ALA A 187 -18.36 -8.49 -16.06
C ALA A 187 -19.21 -9.63 -16.69
N ALA A 188 -19.43 -10.72 -15.95
CA ALA A 188 -20.14 -11.93 -16.39
C ALA A 188 -21.52 -12.12 -15.73
N ASP A 189 -22.12 -11.08 -15.13
CA ASP A 189 -23.41 -11.12 -14.42
C ASP A 189 -23.53 -12.18 -13.29
N CYS A 190 -22.40 -12.58 -12.69
CA CYS A 190 -22.37 -13.49 -11.53
C CYS A 190 -22.32 -12.70 -10.21
N PRO A 191 -22.99 -13.15 -9.13
CA PRO A 191 -23.02 -12.41 -7.87
C PRO A 191 -21.60 -12.23 -7.28
N PRO A 192 -21.19 -11.01 -6.91
CA PRO A 192 -19.82 -10.75 -6.48
C PRO A 192 -19.62 -11.33 -5.08
N LYS A 193 -18.76 -12.34 -4.96
CA LYS A 193 -18.17 -12.73 -3.70
C LYS A 193 -16.66 -12.51 -3.83
N LEU A 194 -16.09 -11.69 -2.94
CA LEU A 194 -14.67 -11.77 -2.62
C LEU A 194 -14.47 -13.11 -1.89
N GLY A 195 -14.54 -14.19 -2.64
CA GLY A 195 -14.48 -15.55 -2.11
C GLY A 195 -13.05 -15.88 -1.73
N ILE A 196 -12.88 -16.49 -0.55
CA ILE A 196 -11.64 -17.13 -0.15
C ILE A 196 -11.33 -18.20 -1.20
N ILE A 197 -10.24 -18.02 -1.95
CA ILE A 197 -9.69 -19.10 -2.78
C ILE A 197 -9.00 -20.07 -1.81
N ARG A 198 -9.77 -20.93 -1.16
CA ARG A 198 -9.20 -22.15 -0.59
C ARG A 198 -8.79 -23.00 -1.77
N ALA A 199 -7.48 -23.22 -1.92
CA ALA A 199 -6.99 -24.29 -2.76
C ALA A 199 -7.74 -25.56 -2.35
N GLN A 200 -8.54 -26.11 -3.26
CA GLN A 200 -8.98 -27.49 -3.12
C GLN A 200 -7.70 -28.33 -3.16
N GLU A 201 -7.28 -28.81 -2.01
CA GLU A 201 -6.44 -30.00 -1.95
C GLU A 201 -7.29 -31.18 -2.44
N GLU A 202 -7.30 -31.38 -3.76
CA GLU A 202 -7.48 -32.71 -4.31
C GLU A 202 -6.23 -33.54 -4.00
N ASN A 203 -6.38 -34.55 -3.15
CA ASN A 203 -5.92 -35.94 -3.32
C ASN A 203 -5.53 -36.61 -2.00
N ARG A 204 -6.43 -37.40 -1.40
CA ARG A 204 -6.50 -38.88 -1.51
C ARG A 204 -7.37 -39.48 -0.40
#